data_AF-A0AAW9BR59-F1
#
_entry.id   AF-A0AAW9BR59-F1
#
_cell.length_a   1.000
_cell.length_b   1.000
_cell.length_c   1.000
_cell.angle_alpha   90.00
_cell.angle_beta   90.00
_cell.angle_gamma   90.00
#
_symmetry.space_group_name_H-M   'P 1'
#
loop_
_entity.id
_entity.type
_entity.pdbx_description
1 polymer ?
#
loop_
_entity_poly.entity_id
_entity_poly.type
_entity_poly.pdbx_seq_one_letter_code
_entity_poly.pdbx_strand_id
1 'polypeptide(L)'
;MEPTFFAKAGRITDAIGETLIAFFLGAMTLLTFANVIFRYVFNDNILWALELTVFMFAWMVLVGASYGVKKHFHIGVDVIINIVPEGRRKLLALVAAACCLTFSILLLIGAWNYWYPFATERAWYETDDIPMPEFLQFLADWLNEGER
;
A
#
# COMPACT_ATOMS: atom_id res chain seq x y z
N MET A 1 -38.43 1.90 -4.11
CA MET A 1 -37.77 3.04 -3.44
C MET A 1 -36.56 3.39 -4.29
N GLU A 2 -36.54 4.59 -4.89
CA GLU A 2 -35.38 5.09 -5.64
C GLU A 2 -34.12 5.02 -4.76
N PRO A 3 -32.98 4.52 -5.25
CA PRO A 3 -31.77 4.48 -4.46
C PRO A 3 -31.33 5.91 -4.12
N THR A 4 -31.04 6.14 -2.83
CA THR A 4 -30.52 7.44 -2.37
C THR A 4 -29.22 7.78 -3.13
N PHE A 5 -28.94 9.07 -3.33
CA PHE A 5 -27.72 9.53 -4.00
C PHE A 5 -26.45 8.88 -3.44
N PHE A 6 -26.37 8.74 -2.11
CA PHE A 6 -25.26 8.07 -1.41
C PHE A 6 -25.16 6.58 -1.74
N ALA A 7 -26.28 5.86 -1.90
CA ALA A 7 -26.27 4.47 -2.33
C ALA A 7 -25.84 4.30 -3.79
N LYS A 8 -26.09 5.30 -4.64
CA LYS A 8 -25.60 5.31 -6.03
C LYS A 8 -24.10 5.58 -6.08
N ALA A 9 -23.62 6.58 -5.35
CA ALA A 9 -22.19 6.89 -5.22
C ALA A 9 -21.39 5.72 -4.62
N GLY A 10 -21.93 5.06 -3.59
CA GLY A 10 -21.32 3.90 -2.97
C GLY A 10 -21.12 2.72 -3.92
N ARG A 11 -22.08 2.46 -4.81
CA ARG A 11 -21.98 1.41 -5.84
C ARG A 11 -21.00 1.74 -6.94
N ILE A 12 -20.94 3.00 -7.37
CA ILE A 12 -19.98 3.45 -8.39
C ILE A 12 -18.55 3.30 -7.87
N THR A 13 -18.30 3.74 -6.62
CA THR A 13 -16.97 3.61 -6.00
C THR A 13 -16.54 2.16 -5.83
N ASP A 14 -17.47 1.26 -5.45
CA ASP A 14 -17.20 -0.18 -5.39
C ASP A 14 -16.84 -0.75 -6.77
N ALA A 15 -17.66 -0.46 -7.78
CA ALA A 15 -17.43 -0.97 -9.13
C ALA A 15 -16.09 -0.50 -9.71
N ILE A 16 -15.71 0.76 -9.48
CA ILE A 16 -14.41 1.29 -9.90
C ILE A 16 -13.26 0.56 -9.20
N GLY A 17 -13.34 0.41 -7.86
CA GLY A 17 -12.30 -0.27 -7.09
C GLY A 17 -12.10 -1.71 -7.52
N GLU A 18 -13.18 -2.47 -7.63
CA GLU A 18 -13.16 -3.88 -8.06
C GLU A 18 -12.61 -4.03 -9.48
N THR A 19 -13.05 -3.17 -10.41
CA THR A 19 -12.60 -3.20 -11.81
C THR A 19 -11.11 -2.88 -11.92
N LEU A 20 -10.62 -1.88 -11.18
CA LEU A 20 -9.20 -1.51 -11.18
C LEU A 20 -8.32 -2.63 -10.61
N ILE A 21 -8.73 -3.24 -9.49
CA ILE A 21 -7.98 -4.37 -8.89
C ILE A 21 -7.92 -5.54 -9.88
N ALA A 22 -9.07 -5.91 -10.47
CA ALA A 22 -9.13 -6.99 -11.46
C ALA A 22 -8.28 -6.66 -12.69
N PHE A 23 -8.30 -5.41 -13.16
CA PHE A 23 -7.49 -4.95 -14.29
C PHE A 23 -5.99 -5.08 -14.00
N PHE A 24 -5.50 -4.53 -12.88
CA PHE A 24 -4.08 -4.60 -12.55
C PHE A 24 -3.63 -6.06 -12.37
N LEU A 25 -4.39 -6.87 -11.63
CA LEU A 25 -4.06 -8.28 -11.40
C LEU A 25 -4.02 -9.07 -12.72
N GLY A 26 -5.05 -8.92 -13.56
CA GLY A 26 -5.14 -9.61 -14.83
C GLY A 26 -4.03 -9.19 -15.80
N ALA A 27 -3.79 -7.89 -15.92
CA ALA A 27 -2.78 -7.38 -16.83
C ALA A 27 -1.34 -7.71 -16.38
N MET A 28 -1.04 -7.72 -15.07
CA MET A 28 0.24 -8.26 -14.56
C MET A 28 0.39 -9.74 -14.87
N THR A 29 -0.66 -10.53 -14.68
CA THR A 29 -0.65 -11.97 -14.98
C THR A 29 -0.36 -12.22 -16.46
N LEU A 30 -1.02 -11.49 -17.35
CA LEU A 30 -0.78 -11.60 -18.79
C LEU A 30 0.63 -11.13 -19.18
N LEU A 31 1.12 -10.04 -18.59
CA LEU A 31 2.44 -9.51 -18.88
C LEU A 31 3.57 -10.46 -18.44
N THR A 32 3.47 -11.01 -17.22
CA THR A 32 4.44 -11.99 -16.71
C THR A 32 4.38 -13.29 -17.49
N PHE A 33 3.18 -13.74 -17.87
CA PHE A 33 3.00 -14.90 -18.73
C PHE A 33 3.62 -14.69 -20.13
N ALA A 34 3.39 -13.53 -20.74
CA ALA A 34 4.03 -13.18 -22.01
C ALA A 34 5.56 -13.16 -21.87
N ASN A 35 6.10 -12.58 -20.79
CA ASN A 35 7.54 -12.57 -20.54
C ASN A 35 8.11 -14.00 -20.44
N VAL A 36 7.40 -14.92 -19.79
CA VAL A 36 7.76 -16.35 -19.73
C VAL A 36 7.78 -16.99 -21.13
N ILE A 37 6.79 -16.71 -21.98
CA ILE A 37 6.76 -17.20 -23.36
C ILE A 37 7.96 -16.68 -24.16
N PHE A 38 8.24 -15.38 -24.10
CA PHE A 38 9.39 -14.78 -24.77
C PHE A 38 10.70 -15.47 -24.36
N ARG A 39 10.86 -15.72 -23.05
CA ARG A 39 12.07 -16.34 -22.50
C ARG A 39 12.28 -17.77 -23.00
N TYR A 40 11.23 -18.58 -23.03
CA TYR A 40 11.40 -20.01 -23.34
C TYR A 40 11.18 -20.37 -24.82
N VAL A 41 10.39 -19.58 -25.57
CA VAL A 41 10.09 -19.85 -26.99
C VAL A 41 11.00 -19.06 -27.91
N PHE A 42 11.23 -17.78 -27.59
CA PHE A 42 11.98 -16.86 -28.44
C PHE A 42 13.42 -16.63 -27.97
N ASN A 43 13.79 -17.20 -26.81
CA ASN A 43 15.08 -17.00 -26.15
C ASN A 43 15.42 -15.50 -25.94
N ASP A 44 14.37 -14.68 -25.72
CA ASP A 44 14.46 -13.24 -25.52
C ASP A 44 13.60 -12.82 -24.32
N ASN A 45 13.69 -11.57 -23.85
CA ASN A 45 12.87 -11.09 -22.74
C ASN A 45 12.23 -9.73 -23.03
N ILE A 46 11.15 -9.44 -22.31
CA ILE A 46 10.55 -8.10 -22.31
C ILE A 46 11.26 -7.31 -21.21
N LEU A 47 12.22 -6.47 -21.61
CA LEU A 47 13.10 -5.72 -20.70
C LEU A 47 12.34 -4.91 -19.63
N TRP A 48 11.26 -4.25 -20.03
CA TRP A 48 10.45 -3.39 -19.16
C TRP A 48 9.33 -4.13 -18.40
N ALA A 49 9.18 -5.44 -18.59
CA ALA A 49 8.07 -6.18 -17.96
C ALA A 49 8.16 -6.15 -16.43
N LEU A 50 9.36 -6.31 -15.88
CA LEU A 50 9.57 -6.26 -14.44
C LEU A 50 9.16 -4.90 -13.86
N GLU A 51 9.69 -3.83 -14.42
CA GLU A 51 9.40 -2.45 -13.99
C GLU A 51 7.91 -2.16 -14.07
N LEU A 52 7.26 -2.50 -15.20
CA LEU A 52 5.82 -2.28 -15.34
C LEU A 52 5.02 -3.10 -14.34
N THR A 53 5.37 -4.38 -14.09
CA THR A 53 4.67 -5.17 -13.07
C THR A 53 4.78 -4.57 -11.68
N VAL A 54 5.95 -4.03 -11.31
CA VAL A 54 6.15 -3.38 -10.00
C VAL A 54 5.29 -2.12 -9.89
N PHE A 55 5.22 -1.29 -10.94
CA PHE A 55 4.35 -0.12 -10.94
C PHE A 55 2.87 -0.48 -10.87
N MET A 56 2.43 -1.49 -11.61
CA MET A 56 1.04 -1.98 -11.56
C MET A 56 0.69 -2.55 -10.20
N PHE A 57 1.63 -3.28 -9.57
CA PHE A 57 1.47 -3.81 -8.23
C PHE A 57 1.30 -2.68 -7.20
N ALA A 58 2.13 -1.63 -7.28
CA ALA A 58 2.02 -0.47 -6.41
C ALA A 58 0.62 0.18 -6.50
N TRP A 59 0.12 0.41 -7.72
CA TRP A 59 -1.23 0.95 -7.92
C TRP A 59 -2.34 0.02 -7.42
N MET A 60 -2.21 -1.29 -7.67
CA MET A 60 -3.15 -2.29 -7.18
C MET A 60 -3.22 -2.30 -5.66
N VAL A 61 -2.07 -2.21 -4.97
CA VAL A 61 -2.02 -2.18 -3.50
C VAL A 61 -2.67 -0.91 -2.95
N LEU A 62 -2.43 0.25 -3.56
CA LEU A 62 -3.06 1.51 -3.13
C LEU A 62 -4.60 1.46 -3.24
N VAL A 63 -5.12 0.99 -4.37
CA VAL A 63 -6.57 0.82 -4.57
C VAL A 63 -7.12 -0.29 -3.66
N GLY A 64 -6.41 -1.40 -3.57
CA GLY A 64 -6.75 -2.58 -2.77
C GLY A 64 -6.85 -2.29 -1.29
N ALA A 65 -5.93 -1.49 -0.73
CA ALA A 65 -5.95 -1.10 0.67
C ALA A 65 -7.20 -0.26 1.00
N SER A 66 -7.53 0.73 0.17
CA SER A 66 -8.74 1.55 0.33
C SER A 66 -10.02 0.72 0.27
N TYR A 67 -10.13 -0.16 -0.73
CA TYR A 67 -11.27 -1.07 -0.88
C TYR A 67 -11.37 -2.08 0.27
N GLY A 68 -10.22 -2.60 0.74
CA GLY A 68 -10.11 -3.55 1.85
C GLY A 68 -10.63 -2.98 3.18
N VAL A 69 -10.37 -1.69 3.46
CA VAL A 69 -10.93 -1.00 4.62
C VAL A 69 -12.46 -0.90 4.53
N LYS A 70 -13.01 -0.56 3.36
CA LYS A 70 -14.47 -0.44 3.14
C LYS A 70 -15.20 -1.77 3.33
N LYS A 71 -14.60 -2.88 2.91
CA LYS A 71 -15.18 -4.24 3.03
C LYS A 71 -14.79 -4.97 4.30
N HIS A 72 -14.00 -4.36 5.18
CA HIS A 72 -13.47 -4.99 6.40
C HIS A 72 -12.71 -6.29 6.14
N PHE A 73 -11.88 -6.33 5.08
CA PHE A 73 -11.05 -7.50 4.76
C PHE A 73 -9.82 -7.66 5.64
N HIS A 74 -9.36 -6.58 6.28
CA HIS A 74 -8.24 -6.65 7.21
C HIS A 74 -8.66 -7.50 8.41
N ILE A 75 -8.02 -8.66 8.57
CA ILE A 75 -8.31 -9.60 9.65
C ILE A 75 -8.07 -8.89 10.97
N GLY A 76 -9.16 -8.56 11.65
CA GLY A 76 -9.15 -7.95 12.98
C GLY A 76 -9.13 -9.02 14.06
N VAL A 77 -8.59 -8.68 15.22
CA VAL A 77 -8.68 -9.55 16.40
C VAL A 77 -10.06 -9.35 17.06
N ASP A 78 -11.09 -9.89 16.41
CA ASP A 78 -12.50 -9.72 16.85
C ASP A 78 -12.76 -10.31 18.24
N VAL A 79 -11.98 -11.33 18.63
CA VAL A 79 -12.08 -11.98 19.95
C VAL A 79 -11.86 -10.98 21.09
N ILE A 80 -10.86 -10.10 21.00
CA ILE A 80 -10.57 -9.11 22.04
C ILE A 80 -11.70 -8.08 22.15
N ILE A 81 -12.27 -7.69 21.00
CA ILE A 81 -13.33 -6.68 20.94
C ILE A 81 -14.65 -7.23 21.51
N ASN A 82 -14.93 -8.51 21.31
CA ASN A 82 -16.17 -9.17 21.76
C ASN A 82 -16.18 -9.50 23.27
N ILE A 83 -15.02 -9.50 23.95
CA ILE A 83 -14.92 -9.71 25.41
C ILE A 83 -15.15 -8.39 26.18
N VAL A 84 -15.03 -7.25 25.51
CA VAL A 84 -15.07 -5.92 26.13
C VAL A 84 -16.51 -5.39 26.24
N PRO A 85 -16.90 -4.71 27.35
CA PRO A 85 -18.22 -4.10 27.49
C PRO A 85 -18.55 -3.11 26.36
N GLU A 86 -19.82 -3.04 25.94
CA GLU A 86 -20.28 -2.27 24.76
C GLU A 86 -19.82 -0.80 24.75
N GLY A 87 -19.77 -0.13 25.91
CA GLY A 87 -19.31 1.25 26.03
C GLY A 87 -17.84 1.44 25.67
N ARG A 88 -16.98 0.47 26.01
CA ARG A 88 -15.54 0.52 25.73
C ARG A 88 -15.19 0.05 24.31
N ARG A 89 -16.07 -0.76 23.68
CA ARG A 89 -15.91 -1.21 22.30
C ARG A 89 -15.85 -0.03 21.30
N LYS A 90 -16.70 0.98 21.48
CA LYS A 90 -16.69 2.19 20.64
C LYS A 90 -15.39 2.97 20.78
N LEU A 91 -14.88 3.12 22.01
CA LEU A 91 -13.61 3.79 22.27
C LEU A 91 -12.45 3.05 21.59
N LEU A 92 -12.39 1.72 21.72
CA LEU A 92 -11.35 0.91 21.08
C LEU A 92 -11.39 1.01 19.55
N ALA A 93 -12.58 1.01 18.95
CA ALA A 93 -12.72 1.20 17.51
C ALA A 93 -12.23 2.60 17.06
N LEU A 94 -12.50 3.64 17.85
CA LEU A 94 -12.05 5.00 17.57
C LEU A 94 -10.52 5.12 17.72
N VAL A 95 -9.94 4.50 18.74
CA VAL A 95 -8.49 4.41 18.93
C VAL A 95 -7.83 3.68 17.77
N ALA A 96 -8.36 2.53 17.34
CA ALA A 96 -7.83 1.79 16.19
C ALA A 96 -7.90 2.63 14.90
N ALA A 97 -9.02 3.30 14.66
CA ALA A 97 -9.17 4.20 13.52
C ALA A 97 -8.17 5.36 13.58
N ALA A 98 -7.95 5.95 14.77
CA ALA A 98 -6.96 7.00 14.96
C ALA A 98 -5.54 6.50 14.67
N CYS A 99 -5.15 5.32 15.17
CA CYS A 99 -3.85 4.71 14.88
C CYS A 99 -3.66 4.46 13.37
N CYS A 100 -4.66 3.91 12.68
CA CYS A 100 -4.61 3.71 11.24
C CYS A 100 -4.46 5.04 10.46
N LEU A 101 -5.15 6.09 10.91
CA LEU A 101 -5.09 7.41 10.30
C LEU A 101 -3.73 8.08 10.54
N THR A 102 -3.20 8.00 11.76
CA THR A 102 -1.84 8.46 12.08
C THR A 102 -0.81 7.74 11.22
N PHE A 103 -0.88 6.42 11.11
CA PHE A 103 0.01 5.64 10.25
C PHE A 103 -0.08 6.07 8.78
N SER A 104 -1.31 6.26 8.26
CA SER A 104 -1.53 6.74 6.90
C SER A 104 -0.92 8.13 6.65
N ILE A 105 -1.01 9.04 7.64
CA ILE A 105 -0.39 10.37 7.56
C ILE A 105 1.14 10.26 7.56
N LEU A 106 1.72 9.43 8.43
CA LEU A 106 3.17 9.22 8.47
C LEU A 106 3.69 8.67 7.15
N LEU A 107 2.97 7.70 6.54
CA LEU A 107 3.30 7.20 5.21
C LEU A 107 3.23 8.29 4.15
N LEU A 108 2.22 9.16 4.20
CA LEU A 108 2.06 10.25 3.22
C LEU A 108 3.18 11.30 3.35
N ILE A 109 3.59 11.63 4.58
CA ILE A 109 4.75 12.49 4.84
C ILE A 109 6.03 11.84 4.33
N GLY A 110 6.25 10.55 4.64
CA GLY A 110 7.42 9.80 4.17
C GLY A 110 7.49 9.75 2.64
N ALA A 111 6.37 9.44 1.97
CA ALA A 111 6.27 9.41 0.52
C ALA A 111 6.56 10.78 -0.11
N TRP A 112 6.04 11.87 0.49
CA TRP A 112 6.32 13.23 0.01
C TRP A 112 7.80 13.60 0.21
N ASN A 113 8.37 13.31 1.37
CA ASN A 113 9.78 13.60 1.66
C ASN A 113 10.72 12.84 0.74
N TYR A 114 10.39 11.59 0.39
CA TYR A 114 11.13 10.80 -0.58
C TYR A 114 11.01 11.37 -2.00
N TRP A 115 9.81 11.78 -2.42
CA TRP A 115 9.57 12.24 -3.78
C TRP A 115 10.04 13.69 -4.04
N TYR A 116 9.94 14.56 -3.03
CA TYR A 116 10.23 16.00 -3.15
C TYR A 116 11.61 16.34 -3.75
N PRO A 117 12.72 15.67 -3.39
CA PRO A 117 14.02 15.89 -4.01
C PRO A 117 14.01 15.70 -5.53
N PHE A 118 13.30 14.70 -6.04
CA PHE A 118 13.20 14.42 -7.49
C PHE A 118 12.43 15.50 -8.26
N ALA A 119 11.56 16.27 -7.60
CA ALA A 119 10.85 17.40 -8.20
C ALA A 119 11.68 18.70 -8.20
N THR A 120 12.90 18.68 -7.64
CA THR A 120 13.77 19.85 -7.49
C THR A 120 15.18 19.53 -8.01
N GLU A 121 16.09 20.50 -7.96
CA GLU A 121 17.51 20.28 -8.31
C GLU A 121 18.24 19.36 -7.32
N ARG A 122 17.58 18.96 -6.23
CA ARG A 122 18.12 18.10 -5.16
C ARG A 122 18.13 16.61 -5.53
N ALA A 123 17.63 16.23 -6.70
CA ALA A 123 17.59 14.85 -7.16
C ALA A 123 18.98 14.18 -7.19
N TRP A 124 20.04 14.98 -7.30
CA TRP A 124 21.43 14.53 -7.38
C TRP A 124 22.19 14.62 -6.05
N TYR A 125 21.54 15.05 -4.97
CA TYR A 125 22.14 15.04 -3.64
C TYR A 125 22.00 13.65 -3.02
N GLU A 126 23.07 13.18 -2.39
CA GLU A 126 23.04 11.98 -1.56
C GLU A 126 22.01 12.20 -0.45
N THR A 127 21.05 11.29 -0.35
CA THR A 127 20.11 11.29 0.77
C THR A 127 20.87 10.78 1.98
N ASP A 128 21.20 11.67 2.91
CA ASP A 128 21.65 11.26 4.24
C ASP A 128 20.54 10.41 4.88
N ASP A 129 20.87 9.15 5.20
CA ASP A 129 19.97 8.29 5.94
C ASP A 129 19.61 8.93 7.29
N ILE A 130 18.39 8.70 7.75
CA ILE A 130 17.97 9.19 9.06
C ILE A 130 18.91 8.56 10.10
N PRO A 131 19.75 9.34 10.81
CA PRO A 131 20.72 8.77 11.73
C PRO A 131 19.97 7.99 12.80
N MET A 132 20.37 6.72 12.97
CA MET A 132 19.69 5.83 13.89
C MET A 132 19.81 6.39 15.31
N PRO A 133 18.69 6.60 16.02
CA PRO A 133 18.74 7.06 17.40
C PRO A 133 19.66 6.16 18.23
N GLU A 134 20.46 6.72 19.14
CA GLU A 134 21.46 5.97 19.92
C GLU A 134 20.89 4.68 20.55
N PHE A 135 19.65 4.72 21.06
CA PHE A 135 19.00 3.57 21.69
C PHE A 135 18.62 2.44 20.70
N LEU A 136 18.58 2.72 19.40
CA LEU A 136 18.29 1.76 18.33
C LEU A 136 19.56 1.25 17.64
N GLN A 137 20.74 1.84 17.89
CA GLN A 137 21.99 1.47 17.20
C GLN A 137 22.39 0.00 17.32
N PHE A 138 21.86 -0.75 18.30
CA PHE A 138 22.04 -2.21 18.35
C PHE A 138 21.41 -2.95 17.16
N LEU A 139 20.48 -2.31 16.44
CA LEU A 139 19.87 -2.82 15.20
C LEU A 139 20.64 -2.39 13.94
N ALA A 140 21.63 -1.51 14.05
CA ALA A 140 22.37 -0.96 12.90
C ALA A 140 23.01 -2.08 12.05
N ASP A 141 23.54 -3.13 12.69
CA ASP A 141 24.14 -4.26 11.98
C ASP A 141 23.12 -5.04 11.10
N TRP A 142 21.83 -4.98 11.43
CA TRP A 142 20.76 -5.68 10.71
C TRP A 142 19.98 -4.79 9.75
N LEU A 143 19.81 -3.50 10.08
CA LEU A 143 18.95 -2.57 9.35
C LEU A 143 19.72 -1.51 8.56
N ASN A 144 20.96 -1.21 8.96
CA ASN A 144 21.77 -0.11 8.42
C ASN A 144 23.14 -0.57 7.93
N GLU A 145 23.28 -1.88 7.64
CA GLU A 145 24.54 -2.52 7.19
C GLU A 145 25.77 -2.20 8.07
N GLY A 146 25.55 -1.87 9.35
CA GLY A 146 26.61 -1.52 10.31
C GLY A 146 27.04 -0.05 10.28
N GLU A 147 26.39 0.81 9.50
CA GLU A 147 26.58 2.26 9.58
C GLU A 147 25.96 2.79 10.89
N ARG A 148 26.75 3.53 11.68
CA ARG A 148 26.42 3.96 13.05
C ARG A 148 26.30 5.46 13.17
#